data_AF-A0A8J9ZLG2-F1
#
_entry.id   AF-A0A8J9ZLG2-F1
#
_cell.length_a   1.000
_cell.length_b   1.000
_cell.length_c   1.000
_cell.angle_alpha   90.00
_cell.angle_beta   90.00
_cell.angle_gamma   90.00
#
_symmetry.space_group_name_H-M   'P 1'
#
loop_
_entity.id
_entity.type
_entity.pdbx_description
1 polymer ?
#
loop_
_entity_poly.entity_id
_entity_poly.type
_entity_poly.pdbx_seq_one_letter_code
_entity_poly.pdbx_strand_id
1 'polypeptide(L)'
;MAETRHDLYLRISQDLSDEESRDLRVYIKSKRLLPARGLERMDPQEIFVKLEQKGKLKKGDLSLLVDLMTKINREDFAEEAKQVDDQGRKDLPGDSEHTSGSSDKESPVPPAKRRRVSQRSVDKYFFFIKKRVSTGWKDLADCLGLGWEDVKNISGRNPDDQSRCRDMLEVWQGQEGNAATLEVLMEALSEAGLQKVVDGLKKKYPGISAFGRK
;
A
#
# COMPACT_ATOMS: atom_id res chain seq x y z
N MET A 1 16.11 -21.88 -8.65
CA MET A 1 14.89 -22.64 -8.31
C MET A 1 13.73 -21.79 -8.79
N ALA A 2 12.83 -22.31 -9.62
CA ALA A 2 11.68 -21.54 -10.07
C ALA A 2 10.73 -21.37 -8.86
N GLU A 3 10.63 -20.15 -8.33
CA GLU A 3 9.66 -19.86 -7.28
C GLU A 3 8.25 -20.00 -7.88
N THR A 4 7.49 -20.98 -7.38
CA THR A 4 6.11 -21.13 -7.81
C THR A 4 5.23 -20.13 -7.09
N ARG A 5 4.07 -19.79 -7.65
CA ARG A 5 3.06 -18.95 -6.97
C ARG A 5 2.69 -19.42 -5.56
N HIS A 6 2.75 -20.72 -5.27
CA HIS A 6 2.45 -21.25 -3.94
C HIS A 6 3.61 -21.01 -2.96
N ASP A 7 4.86 -21.04 -3.44
CA ASP A 7 6.03 -20.63 -2.66
C ASP A 7 5.94 -19.15 -2.27
N LEU A 8 5.48 -18.31 -3.21
CA LEU A 8 5.21 -16.90 -2.92
C LEU A 8 4.15 -16.74 -1.82
N TYR A 9 3.05 -17.51 -1.86
CA TYR A 9 2.00 -17.43 -0.82
C TYR A 9 2.53 -17.85 0.56
N LEU A 10 3.37 -18.89 0.59
CA LEU A 10 4.01 -19.36 1.82
C LEU A 10 4.96 -18.30 2.38
N ARG A 11 5.79 -17.71 1.52
CA ARG A 11 6.73 -16.65 1.88
C ARG A 11 6.01 -15.44 2.44
N ILE A 12 4.98 -14.95 1.72
CA ILE A 12 4.08 -13.89 2.20
C ILE A 12 3.53 -14.24 3.59
N SER A 13 3.03 -15.46 3.80
CA SER A 13 2.44 -15.86 5.07
C SER A 13 3.44 -15.94 6.23
N GLN A 14 4.71 -16.24 5.97
CA GLN A 14 5.76 -16.31 6.98
C GLN A 14 6.24 -14.90 7.39
N ASP A 15 6.22 -13.98 6.44
CA ASP A 15 6.74 -12.63 6.58
C ASP A 15 5.66 -11.62 7.01
N LEU A 16 4.39 -12.00 7.00
CA LEU A 16 3.27 -11.22 7.52
C LEU A 16 3.17 -11.31 9.04
N SER A 17 3.03 -10.17 9.68
CA SER A 17 2.73 -10.06 11.11
C SER A 17 1.26 -10.35 11.41
N ASP A 18 0.95 -10.57 12.68
CA ASP A 18 -0.42 -10.78 13.19
C ASP A 18 -1.38 -9.62 12.89
N GLU A 19 -0.86 -8.39 12.81
CA GLU A 19 -1.62 -7.19 12.46
C GLU A 19 -1.98 -7.20 10.97
N GLU A 20 -0.99 -7.43 10.10
CA GLU A 20 -1.20 -7.47 8.65
C GLU A 20 -2.10 -8.65 8.24
N SER A 21 -1.98 -9.78 8.95
CA SER A 21 -2.87 -10.93 8.78
C SER A 21 -4.33 -10.61 9.16
N ARG A 22 -4.55 -9.80 10.20
CA ARG A 22 -5.89 -9.31 10.55
C ARG A 22 -6.42 -8.35 9.50
N ASP A 23 -5.61 -7.40 9.06
CA ASP A 23 -6.01 -6.42 8.04
C ASP A 23 -6.36 -7.08 6.71
N LEU A 24 -5.58 -8.08 6.30
CA LEU A 24 -5.86 -8.92 5.14
C LEU A 24 -7.26 -9.57 5.27
N ARG A 25 -7.55 -10.18 6.42
CA ARG A 25 -8.85 -10.83 6.69
C ARG A 25 -10.00 -9.82 6.68
N VAL A 26 -9.82 -8.66 7.30
CA VAL A 26 -10.84 -7.58 7.32
C VAL A 26 -11.16 -7.12 5.91
N TYR A 27 -10.13 -6.93 5.08
CA TYR A 27 -10.31 -6.47 3.72
C TYR A 27 -10.97 -7.52 2.82
N ILE A 28 -10.61 -8.79 2.97
CA ILE A 28 -11.23 -9.91 2.22
C ILE A 28 -12.70 -10.09 2.61
N LYS A 29 -13.02 -9.93 3.91
CA LYS A 29 -14.39 -9.91 4.42
C LYS A 29 -15.17 -8.73 3.84
N SER A 30 -14.56 -7.55 3.77
CA SER A 30 -15.14 -6.33 3.19
C SER A 30 -15.44 -6.49 1.69
N LYS A 31 -14.50 -7.00 0.90
CA LYS A 31 -14.68 -7.28 -0.53
C LYS A 31 -15.61 -8.48 -0.81
N ARG A 32 -16.12 -9.17 0.22
CA ARG A 32 -16.99 -10.36 0.11
C ARG A 32 -16.39 -11.45 -0.78
N LEU A 33 -15.06 -11.55 -0.83
CA LEU A 33 -14.35 -12.54 -1.66
C LEU A 33 -14.51 -13.94 -1.06
N LEU A 34 -14.53 -14.02 0.27
CA LEU A 34 -14.75 -15.24 1.03
C LEU A 34 -15.81 -15.02 2.12
N PRO A 35 -16.62 -16.05 2.43
CA PRO A 35 -17.55 -16.00 3.55
C PRO A 35 -16.77 -15.90 4.87
N ALA A 36 -17.27 -15.08 5.79
CA ALA A 36 -16.64 -14.89 7.11
C ALA A 36 -16.53 -16.20 7.91
N ARG A 37 -17.36 -17.20 7.60
CA ARG A 37 -17.36 -18.52 8.24
C ARG A 37 -16.04 -19.25 7.91
N GLY A 38 -15.10 -19.19 8.85
CA GLY A 38 -13.79 -19.84 8.77
C GLY A 38 -12.62 -18.91 8.44
N LEU A 39 -12.86 -17.67 8.00
CA LEU A 39 -11.79 -16.75 7.60
C LEU A 39 -10.89 -16.33 8.79
N GLU A 40 -11.48 -16.22 9.99
CA GLU A 40 -10.77 -15.81 11.20
C GLU A 40 -9.73 -16.82 11.70
N ARG A 41 -9.84 -18.08 11.28
CA ARG A 41 -8.90 -19.15 11.66
C ARG A 41 -7.94 -19.57 10.55
N MET A 42 -8.10 -19.02 9.34
CA MET A 42 -7.27 -19.39 8.19
C MET A 42 -5.98 -18.57 8.17
N ASP A 43 -4.87 -19.24 7.91
CA ASP A 43 -3.60 -18.58 7.66
C ASP A 43 -3.62 -17.77 6.36
N PRO A 44 -2.84 -16.69 6.24
CA PRO A 44 -2.75 -15.89 5.01
C PRO A 44 -2.52 -16.75 3.77
N GLN A 45 -1.66 -17.77 3.85
CA GLN A 45 -1.44 -18.73 2.76
C GLN A 45 -2.73 -19.48 2.37
N GLU A 46 -3.46 -20.04 3.34
CA GLU A 46 -4.71 -20.77 3.09
C GLU A 46 -5.75 -19.87 2.44
N ILE A 47 -5.80 -18.59 2.85
CA ILE A 47 -6.69 -17.59 2.28
C ILE A 47 -6.41 -17.43 0.77
N PHE A 48 -5.15 -17.30 0.35
CA PHE A 48 -4.78 -17.17 -1.07
C PHE A 48 -5.11 -18.44 -1.87
N VAL A 49 -4.80 -19.62 -1.32
CA VAL A 49 -5.16 -20.90 -1.94
C VAL A 49 -6.68 -21.01 -2.11
N LYS A 50 -7.45 -20.56 -1.12
CA LYS A 50 -8.92 -20.61 -1.19
C LYS A 50 -9.51 -19.59 -2.16
N LEU A 51 -8.88 -18.42 -2.29
CA LEU A 51 -9.25 -17.43 -3.31
C LEU A 51 -9.05 -17.99 -4.73
N GLU A 52 -7.97 -18.74 -4.94
CA GLU A 52 -7.72 -19.46 -6.20
C GLU A 52 -8.74 -20.59 -6.42
N GLN A 53 -8.99 -21.43 -5.42
CA GLN A 53 -9.99 -22.52 -5.51
C GLN A 53 -11.39 -22.00 -5.82
N LYS A 54 -11.75 -20.81 -5.35
CA LYS A 54 -13.02 -20.15 -5.66
C LYS A 54 -13.06 -19.46 -7.02
N GLY A 55 -11.97 -19.51 -7.79
CA GLY A 55 -11.82 -18.83 -9.08
C GLY A 55 -11.86 -17.30 -8.95
N LYS A 56 -11.61 -16.76 -7.74
CA LYS A 56 -11.48 -15.32 -7.54
C LYS A 56 -10.12 -14.85 -8.02
N LEU A 57 -9.07 -15.59 -7.67
CA LEU A 57 -7.72 -15.39 -8.18
C LEU A 57 -7.53 -16.32 -9.38
N LYS A 58 -7.29 -15.77 -10.58
CA LYS A 58 -7.04 -16.60 -11.78
C LYS A 58 -5.58 -17.06 -11.78
N LYS A 59 -5.34 -18.24 -12.38
CA LYS A 59 -4.03 -18.93 -12.44
C LYS A 59 -2.90 -18.14 -13.13
N GLY A 60 -3.18 -17.00 -13.74
CA GLY A 60 -2.21 -16.04 -14.27
C GLY A 60 -2.75 -14.61 -14.22
N ASP A 61 -3.50 -14.30 -13.15
CA ASP A 61 -3.90 -12.93 -12.87
C ASP A 61 -3.69 -12.67 -11.38
N LEU A 62 -2.43 -12.39 -11.03
CA LEU A 62 -2.04 -12.02 -9.67
C LEU A 62 -2.44 -10.57 -9.32
N SER A 63 -3.18 -9.85 -10.19
CA SER A 63 -3.63 -8.47 -9.93
C SER A 63 -4.43 -8.33 -8.62
N LEU A 64 -5.20 -9.35 -8.25
CA LEU A 64 -5.91 -9.37 -6.96
C LEU A 64 -4.97 -9.56 -5.78
N LEU A 65 -3.91 -10.37 -5.94
CA LEU A 65 -2.89 -10.53 -4.93
C LEU A 65 -2.13 -9.21 -4.73
N VAL A 66 -1.76 -8.54 -5.82
CA VAL A 66 -1.17 -7.20 -5.81
C VAL A 66 -2.07 -6.22 -5.06
N ASP A 67 -3.37 -6.15 -5.37
CA ASP A 67 -4.32 -5.26 -4.68
C ASP A 67 -4.42 -5.57 -3.17
N LEU A 68 -4.42 -6.85 -2.79
CA LEU A 68 -4.42 -7.28 -1.39
C LEU A 68 -3.12 -6.85 -0.68
N MET A 69 -1.97 -7.06 -1.32
CA MET A 69 -0.65 -6.71 -0.78
C MET A 69 -0.46 -5.20 -0.66
N THR A 70 -0.86 -4.42 -1.66
CA THR A 70 -0.87 -2.96 -1.59
C THR A 70 -1.78 -2.46 -0.47
N LYS A 71 -2.90 -3.15 -0.20
CA LYS A 71 -3.84 -2.72 0.84
C LYS A 71 -3.30 -2.90 2.25
N ILE A 72 -2.56 -3.98 2.49
CA ILE A 72 -1.84 -4.21 3.75
C ILE A 72 -0.48 -3.50 3.77
N ASN A 73 -0.20 -2.61 2.81
CA ASN A 73 1.02 -1.84 2.68
C ASN A 73 2.30 -2.71 2.54
N ARG A 74 2.16 -3.90 1.96
CA ARG A 74 3.25 -4.81 1.62
C ARG A 74 3.54 -4.75 0.12
N GLU A 75 3.99 -3.56 -0.30
CA GLU A 75 4.34 -3.30 -1.70
C GLU A 75 5.46 -4.19 -2.21
N ASP A 76 6.38 -4.62 -1.33
CA ASP A 76 7.46 -5.56 -1.67
C ASP A 76 6.89 -6.87 -2.27
N PHE A 77 5.87 -7.43 -1.59
CA PHE A 77 5.18 -8.64 -2.04
C PHE A 77 4.23 -8.39 -3.19
N ALA A 78 3.74 -7.16 -3.35
CA ALA A 78 2.94 -6.77 -4.50
C ALA A 78 3.79 -6.77 -5.78
N GLU A 79 5.04 -6.29 -5.71
CA GLU A 79 5.97 -6.37 -6.85
C GLU A 79 6.41 -7.81 -7.13
N GLU A 80 6.70 -8.60 -6.10
CA GLU A 80 7.03 -10.02 -6.26
C GLU A 80 5.87 -10.81 -6.89
N ALA A 81 4.64 -10.56 -6.46
CA ALA A 81 3.43 -11.13 -7.06
C ALA A 81 3.30 -10.79 -8.54
N LYS A 82 3.69 -9.59 -8.96
CA LYS A 82 3.66 -9.20 -10.36
C LYS A 82 4.72 -9.94 -11.19
N GLN A 83 5.92 -10.15 -10.62
CA GLN A 83 7.00 -10.86 -11.32
C GLN A 83 6.71 -12.35 -11.52
N VAL A 84 6.04 -12.99 -10.55
CA VAL A 84 5.65 -14.41 -10.65
C VAL A 84 4.58 -14.64 -11.73
N ASP A 85 3.77 -13.62 -12.05
CA ASP A 85 2.77 -13.65 -13.12
C ASP A 85 3.42 -13.72 -14.52
N ASP A 86 4.49 -12.93 -14.73
CA ASP A 86 5.23 -12.87 -16.00
C ASP A 86 6.06 -14.14 -16.28
N GLN A 87 6.50 -14.84 -15.23
CA GLN A 87 7.42 -15.98 -15.35
C GLN A 87 6.74 -17.28 -15.81
N GLY A 88 5.40 -17.36 -15.76
CA GLY A 88 4.62 -18.57 -16.13
C GLY A 88 4.60 -18.94 -17.62
N ARG A 89 5.35 -18.24 -18.49
CA ARG A 89 5.31 -18.41 -19.96
C ARG A 89 6.48 -19.20 -20.55
N LYS A 90 7.38 -19.74 -19.74
CA LYS A 90 8.48 -20.64 -20.14
C LYS A 90 8.51 -21.74 -19.08
N ASP A 91 7.91 -22.91 -19.26
CA ASP A 91 8.43 -24.04 -20.04
C ASP A 91 7.28 -25.06 -20.31
N LEU A 92 6.80 -25.16 -21.56
CA LEU A 92 6.83 -26.34 -22.48
C LEU A 92 5.50 -27.15 -22.55
N PRO A 93 5.30 -28.04 -23.55
CA PRO A 93 4.85 -27.84 -24.93
C PRO A 93 3.45 -28.47 -25.21
N GLY A 94 2.94 -28.38 -26.45
CA GLY A 94 1.64 -28.89 -26.93
C GLY A 94 1.31 -30.34 -26.52
N ASP A 95 0.03 -30.69 -26.38
CA ASP A 95 -0.82 -30.95 -27.54
C ASP A 95 -2.34 -30.82 -27.26
N SER A 96 -3.08 -30.61 -28.35
CA SER A 96 -4.52 -30.82 -28.56
C SER A 96 -5.49 -29.66 -28.28
N GLU A 97 -5.75 -28.95 -29.38
CA GLU A 97 -7.01 -28.30 -29.76
C GLU A 97 -8.27 -29.09 -29.40
N HIS A 98 -9.37 -28.36 -29.14
CA HIS A 98 -10.62 -28.39 -29.90
C HIS A 98 -11.51 -27.27 -29.31
N THR A 99 -11.45 -26.05 -29.87
CA THR A 99 -12.48 -25.45 -30.75
C THR A 99 -13.91 -25.62 -30.22
N SER A 100 -14.60 -24.55 -29.79
CA SER A 100 -15.56 -23.75 -30.58
C SER A 100 -16.63 -23.21 -29.59
N GLY A 101 -17.31 -22.07 -29.70
CA GLY A 101 -17.34 -20.92 -30.61
C GLY A 101 -18.00 -19.73 -29.87
N SER A 102 -17.54 -18.50 -30.11
CA SER A 102 -18.25 -17.37 -30.76
C SER A 102 -19.67 -17.03 -30.22
N SER A 103 -19.90 -15.81 -29.72
CA SER A 103 -20.10 -14.60 -30.55
C SER A 103 -20.54 -13.38 -29.72
N ASP A 104 -19.78 -12.28 -29.91
CA ASP A 104 -20.18 -10.89 -30.21
C ASP A 104 -21.43 -10.24 -29.58
N LYS A 105 -21.22 -9.06 -28.96
CA LYS A 105 -21.71 -7.77 -29.51
C LYS A 105 -21.23 -6.55 -28.70
N GLU A 106 -20.34 -5.80 -29.36
CA GLU A 106 -20.23 -4.33 -29.52
C GLU A 106 -21.02 -3.37 -28.59
N SER A 107 -20.26 -2.52 -27.86
CA SER A 107 -20.37 -1.06 -27.54
C SER A 107 -21.71 -0.39 -27.15
N PRO A 108 -21.74 0.64 -26.25
CA PRO A 108 -20.93 1.87 -26.37
C PRO A 108 -20.42 2.56 -25.07
N VAL A 109 -19.35 3.36 -25.21
CA VAL A 109 -18.92 4.48 -24.31
C VAL A 109 -19.94 5.64 -24.37
N PRO A 110 -20.09 6.62 -23.41
CA PRO A 110 -19.12 7.28 -22.49
C PRO A 110 -19.78 7.71 -21.11
N PRO A 111 -19.37 8.74 -20.31
CA PRO A 111 -18.19 9.60 -20.33
C PRO A 111 -17.39 9.70 -19.00
N ALA A 112 -16.18 10.22 -19.17
CA ALA A 112 -15.22 10.74 -18.21
C ALA A 112 -15.76 11.21 -16.83
N LYS A 113 -15.02 10.86 -15.77
CA LYS A 113 -14.46 11.85 -14.83
C LYS A 113 -13.34 11.25 -13.97
N ARG A 114 -12.19 11.92 -14.08
CA ARG A 114 -11.06 11.94 -13.14
C ARG A 114 -10.14 10.72 -13.16
N ARG A 115 -9.29 10.73 -14.18
CA ARG A 115 -7.86 10.41 -14.09
C ARG A 115 -7.30 10.94 -12.75
N ARG A 116 -7.24 10.10 -11.71
CA ARG A 116 -6.35 10.39 -10.57
C ARG A 116 -4.95 10.09 -11.08
N VAL A 117 -4.20 11.15 -11.30
CA VAL A 117 -2.78 11.07 -11.60
C VAL A 117 -2.12 10.29 -10.48
N SER A 118 -1.36 9.23 -10.81
CA SER A 118 -0.38 8.62 -9.91
C SER A 118 0.64 9.68 -9.50
N GLN A 119 0.35 10.45 -8.46
CA GLN A 119 1.38 11.19 -7.74
C GLN A 119 1.89 10.27 -6.66
N ARG A 120 3.17 9.89 -6.78
CA ARG A 120 4.01 9.26 -5.75
C ARG A 120 3.70 9.90 -4.40
N SER A 121 2.78 9.30 -3.64
CA SER A 121 2.15 10.00 -2.52
C SER A 121 3.12 10.02 -1.33
N VAL A 122 3.23 11.18 -0.68
CA VAL A 122 4.10 11.36 0.50
C VAL A 122 3.71 10.45 1.67
N ASP A 123 2.52 9.84 1.61
CA ASP A 123 1.98 8.83 2.51
C ASP A 123 2.97 7.71 2.85
N LYS A 124 3.76 7.25 1.88
CA LYS A 124 4.76 6.20 2.11
C LYS A 124 5.87 6.59 3.10
N TYR A 125 6.07 7.90 3.30
CA TYR A 125 7.03 8.44 4.25
C TYR A 125 6.40 8.68 5.63
N PHE A 126 5.08 8.88 5.71
CA PHE A 126 4.38 9.18 6.96
C PHE A 126 4.57 8.08 8.00
N PHE A 127 4.59 6.82 7.58
CA PHE A 127 4.85 5.71 8.49
C PHE A 127 6.26 5.74 9.10
N PHE A 128 7.27 6.15 8.33
CA PHE A 128 8.63 6.29 8.86
C PHE A 128 8.72 7.48 9.81
N ILE A 129 8.12 8.60 9.40
CA ILE A 129 8.14 9.86 10.14
C ILE A 129 7.41 9.68 11.49
N LYS A 130 6.19 9.13 11.50
CA LYS A 130 5.45 8.91 12.76
C LYS A 130 6.19 8.05 13.77
N LYS A 131 6.94 7.04 13.31
CA LYS A 131 7.75 6.17 14.19
C LYS A 131 8.95 6.87 14.81
N ARG A 132 9.45 7.94 14.18
CA ARG A 132 10.69 8.64 14.58
C ARG A 132 10.44 9.99 15.23
N VAL A 133 9.37 10.68 14.85
CA VAL A 133 8.96 11.98 15.40
C VAL A 133 8.29 11.81 16.76
N SER A 134 7.46 10.76 16.93
CA SER A 134 6.67 10.47 18.14
C SER A 134 6.17 11.75 18.83
N THR A 135 6.86 12.25 19.86
CA THR A 135 6.49 13.41 20.67
C THR A 135 6.70 14.78 20.00
N GLY A 136 7.60 14.89 19.03
CA GLY A 136 7.95 16.14 18.32
C GLY A 136 6.95 16.54 17.22
N TRP A 137 5.77 15.91 17.19
CA TRP A 137 4.78 16.14 16.15
C TRP A 137 4.13 17.52 16.25
N LYS A 138 4.14 18.16 17.43
CA LYS A 138 3.60 19.51 17.66
C LYS A 138 4.49 20.58 17.05
N ASP A 139 5.79 20.50 17.28
CA ASP A 139 6.79 21.39 16.66
C ASP A 139 6.76 21.24 15.13
N LEU A 140 6.63 20.00 14.65
CA LEU A 140 6.46 19.73 13.23
C LEU A 140 5.15 20.32 12.68
N ALA A 141 4.05 20.26 13.43
CA ALA A 141 2.78 20.85 13.00
C ALA A 141 2.88 22.38 12.86
N ASP A 142 3.59 23.04 13.78
CA ASP A 142 3.85 24.48 13.75
C ASP A 142 4.70 24.86 12.52
N CYS A 143 5.78 24.11 12.24
CA CYS A 143 6.60 24.30 11.04
C CYS A 143 5.84 24.02 9.73
N LEU A 144 4.84 23.12 9.76
CA LEU A 144 3.98 22.84 8.62
C LEU A 144 2.84 23.87 8.46
N GLY A 145 2.77 24.89 9.32
CA GLY A 145 1.76 25.94 9.27
C GLY A 145 0.36 25.49 9.71
N LEU A 146 0.26 24.38 10.45
CA LEU A 146 -1.01 23.93 11.02
C LEU A 146 -1.41 24.84 12.18
N GLY A 147 -2.67 25.26 12.17
CA GLY A 147 -3.19 26.13 13.22
C GLY A 147 -3.26 25.41 14.57
N TRP A 148 -3.22 26.20 15.65
CA TRP A 148 -3.44 25.69 17.01
C TRP A 148 -4.74 24.89 17.14
N GLU A 149 -5.79 25.28 16.41
CA GLU A 149 -7.08 24.56 16.42
C GLU A 149 -6.96 23.15 15.84
N ASP A 150 -6.22 22.99 14.74
CA ASP A 150 -5.96 21.68 14.12
C ASP A 150 -5.15 20.79 15.06
N VAL A 151 -4.06 21.33 15.63
CA VAL A 151 -3.22 20.62 16.61
C VAL A 151 -4.04 20.18 17.82
N LYS A 152 -4.91 21.05 18.34
CA LYS A 152 -5.79 20.73 19.47
C LYS A 152 -6.80 19.64 19.12
N ASN A 153 -7.40 19.70 17.93
CA ASN A 153 -8.36 18.70 17.45
C ASN A 153 -7.67 17.33 17.26
N ILE A 154 -6.49 17.30 16.64
CA ILE A 154 -5.67 16.08 16.45
C ILE A 154 -5.27 15.47 17.79
N SER A 155 -4.84 16.30 18.76
CA SER A 155 -4.47 15.84 20.11
C SER A 155 -5.65 15.25 20.87
N GLY A 156 -6.86 15.75 20.64
CA GLY A 156 -8.09 15.27 21.29
C GLY A 156 -8.67 14.00 20.66
N ARG A 157 -8.46 13.79 19.35
CA ARG A 157 -8.93 12.61 18.62
C ARG A 157 -8.07 11.38 18.82
N ASN A 158 -6.77 11.55 19.05
CA ASN A 158 -5.81 10.46 19.07
C ASN A 158 -5.18 10.28 20.47
N PRO A 159 -5.18 9.04 21.02
CA PRO A 159 -4.65 8.79 22.36
C PRO A 159 -3.12 8.77 22.40
N ASP A 160 -2.46 8.32 21.33
CA ASP A 160 -1.01 8.15 21.26
C ASP A 160 -0.35 9.13 20.28
N ASP A 161 0.91 9.47 20.56
CA ASP A 161 1.67 10.46 19.78
C ASP A 161 2.00 9.99 18.35
N GLN A 162 2.04 8.69 18.10
CA GLN A 162 2.26 8.17 16.74
C GLN A 162 1.03 8.37 15.86
N SER A 163 -0.16 8.11 16.39
CA SER A 163 -1.43 8.36 15.72
C SER A 163 -1.65 9.85 15.52
N ARG A 164 -1.31 10.70 16.51
CA ARG A 164 -1.33 12.17 16.36
C ARG A 164 -0.42 12.64 15.23
N CYS A 165 0.81 12.13 15.18
CA CYS A 165 1.74 12.48 14.12
C CYS A 165 1.24 12.04 12.73
N ARG A 166 0.60 10.87 12.63
CA ARG A 166 0.03 10.41 11.35
C ARG A 166 -1.15 11.28 10.92
N ASP A 167 -2.08 11.52 11.82
CA ASP A 167 -3.28 12.32 11.55
C ASP A 167 -2.89 13.76 11.18
N MET A 168 -1.90 14.34 11.86
CA MET A 168 -1.31 15.64 11.51
C MET A 168 -0.74 15.68 10.08
N LEU A 169 -0.02 14.64 9.66
CA LEU A 169 0.51 14.56 8.30
C LEU A 169 -0.60 14.38 7.25
N GLU A 170 -1.66 13.64 7.57
CA GLU A 170 -2.85 13.48 6.71
C GLU A 170 -3.63 14.81 6.60
N VAL A 171 -3.77 15.56 7.69
CA VAL A 171 -4.38 16.90 7.71
C VAL A 171 -3.58 17.88 6.88
N TRP A 172 -2.26 17.95 7.09
CA TRP A 172 -1.37 18.80 6.30
C TRP A 172 -1.43 18.46 4.81
N GLN A 173 -1.40 17.17 4.45
CA GLN A 173 -1.54 16.75 3.05
C GLN A 173 -2.89 17.14 2.45
N GLY A 174 -3.96 17.09 3.26
CA GLY A 174 -5.30 17.53 2.86
C GLY A 174 -5.39 19.04 2.64
N GLN A 175 -4.68 19.84 3.44
CA GLN A 175 -4.65 21.29 3.38
C GLN A 175 -3.84 21.80 2.18
N GLU A 176 -2.64 21.25 1.99
CA GLU A 176 -1.69 21.74 0.97
C GLU A 176 -1.87 21.02 -0.38
N GLY A 177 -2.52 19.85 -0.38
CA GLY A 177 -2.89 19.10 -1.58
C GLY A 177 -1.70 18.79 -2.47
N ASN A 178 -1.57 19.50 -3.60
CA ASN A 178 -0.45 19.33 -4.53
C ASN A 178 0.85 19.98 -4.07
N ALA A 179 0.79 20.93 -3.12
CA ALA A 179 1.95 21.57 -2.51
C ALA A 179 2.53 20.74 -1.35
N ALA A 180 1.81 19.70 -0.90
CA ALA A 180 2.27 18.76 0.12
C ALA A 180 3.34 17.81 -0.45
N THR A 181 4.47 18.38 -0.84
CA THR A 181 5.61 17.66 -1.39
C THR A 181 6.52 17.20 -0.27
N LEU A 182 7.31 16.18 -0.57
CA LEU A 182 8.29 15.65 0.37
C LEU A 182 9.35 16.68 0.76
N GLU A 183 9.63 17.64 -0.11
CA GLU A 183 10.61 18.71 0.11
C GLU A 183 10.14 19.62 1.24
N VAL A 184 8.89 20.10 1.18
CA VAL A 184 8.27 20.90 2.25
C VAL A 184 8.26 20.12 3.56
N LEU A 185 7.96 18.82 3.51
CA LEU A 185 7.98 17.96 4.69
C LEU A 185 9.39 17.79 5.27
N MET A 186 10.42 17.66 4.43
CA MET A 186 11.82 17.57 4.87
C MET A 186 12.33 18.88 5.46
N GLU A 187 11.91 20.00 4.88
CA GLU A 187 12.22 21.35 5.37
C GLU A 187 11.60 21.57 6.74
N ALA A 188 10.29 21.32 6.88
CA ALA A 188 9.60 21.43 8.16
C ALA A 188 10.17 20.48 9.23
N LEU A 189 10.57 19.26 8.86
CA LEU A 189 11.28 18.35 9.77
C LEU A 189 12.65 18.89 10.20
N SER A 190 13.35 19.61 9.33
CA SER A 190 14.65 20.23 9.66
C SER A 190 14.44 21.43 10.59
N GLU A 191 13.43 22.26 10.31
CA GLU A 191 13.04 23.41 11.14
C GLU A 191 12.55 23.00 12.53
N ALA A 192 11.81 21.90 12.63
CA ALA A 192 11.36 21.31 13.89
C ALA A 192 12.51 20.64 14.69
N GLY A 193 13.77 20.73 14.24
CA GLY A 193 14.92 20.11 14.90
C GLY A 193 14.98 18.58 14.77
N LEU A 194 14.14 18.00 13.91
CA LEU A 194 14.03 16.56 13.67
C LEU A 194 14.99 16.10 12.56
N GLN A 195 16.18 16.72 12.47
CA GLN A 195 17.20 16.42 11.46
C GLN A 195 17.57 14.93 11.41
N LYS A 196 17.60 14.26 12.57
CA LYS A 196 17.82 12.81 12.67
C LYS A 196 16.78 11.99 11.89
N VAL A 197 15.54 12.46 11.83
CA VAL A 197 14.46 11.85 11.05
C VAL A 197 14.70 12.08 9.56
N VAL A 198 15.10 13.29 9.17
CA VAL A 198 15.44 13.64 7.78
C VAL A 198 16.61 12.79 7.27
N ASP A 199 17.68 12.65 8.05
CA ASP A 199 18.82 11.82 7.70
C ASP A 199 18.44 10.34 7.61
N GLY A 200 17.61 9.87 8.53
CA GLY A 200 17.02 8.52 8.47
C GLY A 200 16.17 8.31 7.22
N LEU A 201 15.41 9.33 6.81
CA LEU A 201 14.58 9.30 5.61
C LEU A 201 15.44 9.24 4.34
N LYS A 202 16.47 10.09 4.25
CA LYS A 202 17.43 10.10 3.13
C LYS A 202 18.21 8.78 3.03
N LYS A 203 18.59 8.21 4.17
CA LYS A 203 19.24 6.89 4.23
C LYS A 203 18.33 5.76 3.77
N LYS A 204 17.05 5.79 4.19
CA LYS A 204 16.09 4.75 3.83
C LYS A 204 15.62 4.86 2.38
N TYR A 205 15.61 6.08 1.84
CA TYR A 205 15.13 6.37 0.49
C TYR A 205 16.12 7.27 -0.26
N PRO A 206 17.27 6.71 -0.70
CA PRO A 206 18.32 7.48 -1.36
C PRO A 206 17.88 8.11 -2.70
N GLY A 207 16.78 7.64 -3.30
CA GLY A 207 16.18 8.20 -4.52
C GLY A 207 15.44 9.53 -4.32
N ILE A 208 15.30 10.02 -3.08
CA ILE A 208 14.64 11.30 -2.80
C ILE A 208 15.53 12.50 -3.18
N SER A 209 16.84 12.39 -2.95
CA SER A 209 17.79 13.49 -3.22
C SER A 209 17.96 13.82 -4.71
N ALA A 210 17.39 13.02 -5.61
CA ALA A 210 17.44 13.23 -7.05
C ALA A 210 16.36 14.20 -7.59
N PHE A 211 15.40 14.63 -6.76
CA PHE A 211 14.36 15.58 -7.18
C PHE A 211 14.78 17.05 -7.11
N GLY A 212 15.87 17.35 -6.40
CA GLY A 212 16.42 18.71 -6.29
C GLY A 212 17.33 19.07 -7.47
N ARG A 213 16.74 19.28 -8.65
CA ARG A 213 17.30 20.18 -9.68
C ARG A 213 16.18 20.76 -10.54
N LYS A 214 15.80 22.00 -10.26
CA LYS A 214 15.75 23.08 -11.24
C LYS A 214 15.70 24.42 -10.54
#